data_AF-A0A661ZKQ9-F1
#
_entry.id   AF-A0A661ZKQ9-F1
#
_cell.length_a   1.000
_cell.length_b   1.000
_cell.length_c   1.000
_cell.angle_alpha   90.00
_cell.angle_beta   90.00
_cell.angle_gamma   90.00
#
_symmetry.space_group_name_H-M   'P 1'
#
loop_
_entity.id
_entity.type
_entity.pdbx_description
1 polymer ?
#
loop_
_entity_poly.entity_id
_entity_poly.type
_entity_poly.pdbx_seq_one_letter_code
_entity_poly.pdbx_strand_id
1 'polypeptide(L)'
;MQKKMFANQLYKTYETYKEQKLSHRRIKHNDILPLIKNRNSGVFEISEIGKSFEGREIYLLKAGTGKIKVMLWSQMHGDEPTATQALFDIFNFFEHPGDLKDEAELILKNCTLYFIPMLNPDGAKRFQRRNAQDIDINRDALRLESPEAKLLMKYRDVVNPDFGFNLHDQDVWYSAGNTKHPATLSFLTPAFDNEKTINESRKKSMQLIAEMNDVLQNFIPNQIGRYSDDFMPTAFGDNIQKKGTSTILIESGGFADDQERQIVRKLNFVAILYALYSISNNNFVIKEITDYEKIPFNKKNKLFDYIIRNAAIPNNNMKYKADIGIRSRSLHDKDIFEIEEIGDLSQNYAYFEIDINGAEIISVNIGNDAEFLIQTYFVS
;
A
#
# COMPACT_ATOMS: atom_id res chain seq x y z
N MET A 1 -19.88 -16.07 -10.15
CA MET A 1 -19.92 -15.29 -11.41
C MET A 1 -20.01 -13.79 -11.13
N GLN A 2 -21.00 -13.33 -10.34
CA GLN A 2 -21.20 -11.92 -9.98
C GLN A 2 -20.01 -11.26 -9.26
N LYS A 3 -19.36 -11.95 -8.31
CA LYS A 3 -18.16 -11.46 -7.60
C LYS A 3 -17.03 -11.00 -8.54
N LYS A 4 -16.66 -11.85 -9.50
CA LYS A 4 -15.64 -11.55 -10.52
C LYS A 4 -16.11 -10.45 -11.47
N MET A 5 -17.41 -10.34 -11.71
CA MET A 5 -17.98 -9.31 -12.59
C MET A 5 -17.80 -7.92 -11.98
N PHE A 6 -18.13 -7.73 -10.69
CA PHE A 6 -17.99 -6.43 -10.01
C PHE A 6 -16.54 -5.93 -10.02
N ALA A 7 -15.58 -6.76 -9.59
CA ALA A 7 -14.17 -6.36 -9.58
C ALA A 7 -13.63 -6.06 -10.99
N ASN A 8 -14.04 -6.84 -12.00
CA ASN A 8 -13.67 -6.58 -13.39
C ASN A 8 -14.26 -5.26 -13.91
N GLN A 9 -15.50 -4.93 -13.54
CA GLN A 9 -16.11 -3.66 -13.90
C GLN A 9 -15.36 -2.51 -13.25
N LEU A 10 -15.11 -2.56 -11.93
CA LEU A 10 -14.28 -1.57 -11.22
C LEU A 10 -12.93 -1.35 -11.91
N TYR A 11 -12.23 -2.43 -12.27
CA TYR A 11 -10.93 -2.33 -12.94
C TYR A 11 -11.04 -1.69 -14.33
N LYS A 12 -12.07 -2.01 -15.11
CA LYS A 12 -12.28 -1.47 -16.46
C LYS A 12 -12.74 -0.02 -16.47
N THR A 13 -13.59 0.37 -15.51
CA THR A 13 -14.17 1.71 -15.45
C THR A 13 -13.42 2.66 -14.51
N TYR A 14 -12.34 2.22 -13.87
CA TYR A 14 -11.54 3.03 -12.93
C TYR A 14 -11.31 4.49 -13.34
N GLU A 15 -10.98 4.76 -14.61
CA GLU A 15 -10.70 6.12 -15.08
C GLU A 15 -11.90 7.09 -14.92
N THR A 16 -13.14 6.59 -14.82
CA THR A 16 -14.32 7.43 -14.54
C THR A 16 -14.35 7.95 -13.11
N TYR A 17 -13.69 7.25 -12.18
CA TYR A 17 -13.68 7.58 -10.76
C TYR A 17 -12.39 8.25 -10.31
N LYS A 18 -11.32 8.13 -11.09
CA LYS A 18 -10.00 8.69 -10.77
C LYS A 18 -10.07 10.19 -10.51
N GLU A 19 -9.67 10.61 -9.31
CA GLU A 19 -9.46 12.02 -8.97
C GLU A 19 -8.25 12.56 -9.74
N GLN A 20 -8.52 13.38 -10.75
CA GLN A 20 -7.54 13.89 -11.71
C GLN A 20 -6.56 14.89 -11.09
N LYS A 21 -6.95 15.58 -10.00
CA LYS A 21 -6.05 16.54 -9.32
C LYS A 21 -4.94 15.87 -8.52
N LEU A 22 -5.03 14.56 -8.28
CA LEU A 22 -4.03 13.80 -7.54
C LEU A 22 -3.20 12.96 -8.53
N SER A 23 -2.48 13.57 -9.47
CA SER A 23 -1.74 12.83 -10.50
C SER A 23 -0.34 12.37 -10.08
N HIS A 24 0.16 12.86 -8.94
CA HIS A 24 1.52 12.61 -8.48
C HIS A 24 1.55 11.65 -7.29
N ARG A 25 2.60 10.83 -7.20
CA ARG A 25 2.83 9.93 -6.06
C ARG A 25 3.07 10.65 -4.75
N ARG A 26 3.30 11.97 -4.74
CA ARG A 26 3.45 12.78 -3.52
C ARG A 26 2.28 13.74 -3.42
N ILE A 27 1.50 13.61 -2.37
CA ILE A 27 0.37 14.51 -2.08
C ILE A 27 0.54 15.09 -0.68
N LYS A 28 0.14 16.34 -0.52
CA LYS A 28 0.19 17.08 0.74
C LYS A 28 -1.23 17.36 1.22
N HIS A 29 -1.34 17.74 2.50
CA HIS A 29 -2.62 18.12 3.10
C HIS A 29 -3.38 19.18 2.29
N ASN A 30 -2.68 20.17 1.75
CA ASN A 30 -3.30 21.24 0.96
C ASN A 30 -3.86 20.78 -0.39
N ASP A 31 -3.37 19.66 -0.94
CA ASP A 31 -3.86 19.10 -2.20
C ASP A 31 -5.22 18.41 -1.99
N ILE A 32 -5.40 17.78 -0.82
CA ILE A 32 -6.61 17.03 -0.49
C ILE A 32 -7.68 17.85 0.24
N LEU A 33 -7.30 18.92 0.95
CA LEU A 33 -8.24 19.70 1.76
C LEU A 33 -9.39 20.30 0.94
N PRO A 34 -9.16 20.91 -0.25
CA PRO A 34 -10.25 21.37 -1.09
C PRO A 34 -11.13 20.22 -1.61
N LEU A 35 -10.53 19.04 -1.87
CA LEU A 35 -11.26 17.85 -2.33
C LEU A 35 -12.17 17.25 -1.25
N ILE A 36 -11.88 17.50 0.03
CA ILE A 36 -12.75 17.13 1.14
C ILE A 36 -13.83 18.20 1.32
N LYS A 37 -13.43 19.47 1.47
CA LYS A 37 -14.35 20.57 1.81
C LYS A 37 -15.39 20.87 0.73
N ASN A 38 -15.08 20.62 -0.54
CA ASN A 38 -15.99 20.90 -1.65
C ASN A 38 -16.97 19.75 -1.94
N ARG A 39 -16.90 18.62 -1.23
CA ARG A 39 -17.86 17.52 -1.39
C ARG A 39 -19.21 17.91 -0.78
N ASN A 40 -20.22 18.00 -1.62
CA ASN A 40 -21.57 18.42 -1.26
C ASN A 40 -22.66 17.51 -1.87
N SER A 41 -22.29 16.30 -2.31
CA SER A 41 -23.18 15.29 -2.88
C SER A 41 -24.28 14.80 -1.92
N GLY A 42 -24.08 15.00 -0.61
CA GLY A 42 -24.93 14.45 0.45
C GLY A 42 -24.63 13.00 0.80
N VAL A 43 -23.69 12.34 0.11
CA VAL A 43 -23.28 10.95 0.39
C VAL A 43 -22.46 10.85 1.67
N PHE A 44 -21.62 11.86 1.93
CA PHE A 44 -20.70 11.88 3.07
C PHE A 44 -21.13 12.91 4.13
N GLU A 45 -21.17 12.45 5.38
CA GLU A 45 -21.10 13.31 6.56
C GLU A 45 -19.63 13.59 6.85
N ILE A 46 -19.20 14.85 6.71
CA ILE A 46 -17.80 15.26 6.83
C ILE A 46 -17.61 16.02 8.14
N SER A 47 -16.63 15.61 8.95
CA SER A 47 -16.32 16.25 10.22
C SER A 47 -14.81 16.45 10.39
N GLU A 48 -14.41 17.62 10.88
CA GLU A 48 -13.07 17.82 11.42
C GLU A 48 -13.03 17.16 12.80
N ILE A 49 -12.17 16.15 12.95
CA ILE A 49 -12.14 15.31 14.14
C ILE A 49 -11.02 15.67 15.11
N GLY A 50 -10.06 16.45 14.65
CA GLY A 50 -8.93 16.94 15.42
C GLY A 50 -7.90 17.62 14.53
N LYS A 51 -6.72 17.87 15.09
CA LYS A 51 -5.59 18.46 14.40
C LYS A 51 -4.32 17.68 14.69
N SER A 52 -3.37 17.72 13.76
CA SER A 52 -2.02 17.23 13.94
C SER A 52 -1.24 18.06 14.96
N PHE A 53 -0.01 17.63 15.27
CA PHE A 53 0.87 18.36 16.18
C PHE A 53 1.12 19.81 15.75
N GLU A 54 1.29 20.07 14.45
CA GLU A 54 1.47 21.42 13.89
C GLU A 54 0.14 22.13 13.55
N GLY A 55 -1.00 21.57 13.99
CA GLY A 55 -2.30 22.23 13.88
C GLY A 55 -2.99 22.09 12.52
N ARG A 56 -2.60 21.13 11.67
CA ARG A 56 -3.31 20.83 10.41
C ARG A 56 -4.53 19.98 10.70
N GLU A 57 -5.64 20.29 10.06
CA GLU A 57 -6.92 19.61 10.27
C GLU A 57 -6.84 18.12 9.89
N ILE A 58 -7.54 17.27 10.62
CA ILE A 58 -7.74 15.85 10.29
C ILE A 58 -9.24 15.62 10.17
N TYR A 59 -9.66 15.06 9.04
CA TYR A 59 -11.08 14.85 8.71
C TYR A 59 -11.48 13.38 8.79
N LEU A 60 -12.73 13.17 9.19
CA LEU A 60 -13.46 11.93 9.06
C LEU A 60 -14.60 12.12 8.06
N LEU A 61 -14.68 11.24 7.07
CA LEU A 61 -15.80 11.14 6.15
C LEU A 61 -16.58 9.87 6.49
N LYS A 62 -17.88 10.03 6.77
CA LYS A 62 -18.78 8.92 7.10
C LYS A 62 -19.83 8.75 6.00
N ALA A 63 -20.08 7.51 5.57
CA ALA A 63 -21.10 7.20 4.58
C ALA A 63 -21.86 5.92 4.90
N GLY A 64 -23.10 5.83 4.44
CA GLY A 64 -23.96 4.66 4.65
C GLY A 64 -24.63 4.63 6.02
N THR A 65 -25.53 3.66 6.18
CA THR A 65 -26.41 3.52 7.34
C THR A 65 -26.49 2.09 7.85
N GLY A 66 -25.67 1.20 7.29
CA GLY A 66 -25.72 -0.22 7.59
C GLY A 66 -25.12 -0.59 8.94
N LYS A 67 -25.47 -1.77 9.43
CA LYS A 67 -25.08 -2.24 10.77
C LYS A 67 -23.59 -2.60 10.87
N ILE A 68 -22.97 -3.02 9.77
CA ILE A 68 -21.56 -3.40 9.75
C ILE A 68 -20.71 -2.14 9.70
N LYS A 69 -19.92 -1.89 10.73
CA LYS A 69 -19.07 -0.69 10.80
C LYS A 69 -17.69 -1.01 10.25
N VAL A 70 -17.27 -0.24 9.24
CA VAL A 70 -15.95 -0.39 8.62
C VAL A 70 -15.18 0.91 8.77
N MET A 71 -13.99 0.85 9.36
CA MET A 71 -13.11 1.99 9.51
C MET A 71 -11.88 1.83 8.63
N LEU A 72 -11.52 2.86 7.88
CA LEU A 72 -10.37 2.88 6.99
C LEU A 72 -9.54 4.12 7.33
N TRP A 73 -8.23 3.93 7.52
CA TRP A 73 -7.31 5.04 7.75
C TRP A 73 -6.07 4.87 6.89
N SER A 74 -5.59 5.98 6.34
CA SER A 74 -4.40 6.00 5.48
C SER A 74 -3.40 7.05 5.93
N GLN A 75 -2.16 6.86 5.47
CA GLN A 75 -1.07 7.82 5.59
C GLN A 75 -0.83 8.25 7.05
N MET A 76 -0.81 7.25 7.94
CA MET A 76 -0.26 7.43 9.29
C MET A 76 1.26 7.57 9.25
N HIS A 77 1.89 6.99 8.24
CA HIS A 77 3.21 7.40 7.78
C HIS A 77 3.03 8.42 6.66
N GLY A 78 3.72 9.56 6.74
CA GLY A 78 3.48 10.69 5.84
C GLY A 78 3.95 10.47 4.40
N ASP A 79 4.91 9.58 4.19
CA ASP A 79 5.50 9.19 2.91
C ASP A 79 4.74 8.05 2.20
N GLU A 80 3.57 7.65 2.70
CA GLU A 80 2.78 6.53 2.15
C GLU A 80 1.39 6.99 1.59
N PRO A 81 1.36 7.75 0.49
CA PRO A 81 0.13 8.40 0.00
C PRO A 81 -0.71 7.54 -0.97
N THR A 82 -0.24 6.38 -1.44
CA THR A 82 -0.91 5.68 -2.55
C THR A 82 -2.36 5.31 -2.22
N ALA A 83 -2.59 4.75 -1.04
CA ALA A 83 -3.95 4.41 -0.62
C ALA A 83 -4.80 5.64 -0.31
N THR A 84 -4.23 6.75 0.17
CA THR A 84 -4.94 8.02 0.32
C THR A 84 -5.53 8.48 -1.01
N GLN A 85 -4.75 8.44 -2.10
CA GLN A 85 -5.25 8.78 -3.43
C GLN A 85 -6.40 7.86 -3.86
N ALA A 86 -6.27 6.55 -3.61
CA ALA A 86 -7.32 5.58 -3.91
C ALA A 86 -8.61 5.86 -3.12
N LEU A 87 -8.53 6.35 -1.87
CA LEU A 87 -9.72 6.75 -1.12
C LEU A 87 -10.49 7.89 -1.80
N PHE A 88 -9.81 8.86 -2.42
CA PHE A 88 -10.49 9.91 -3.20
C PHE A 88 -11.21 9.36 -4.43
N ASP A 89 -10.66 8.33 -5.07
CA ASP A 89 -11.34 7.63 -6.17
C ASP A 89 -12.57 6.87 -5.67
N ILE A 90 -12.48 6.26 -4.49
CA ILE A 90 -13.59 5.58 -3.82
C ILE A 90 -14.70 6.58 -3.44
N PHE A 91 -14.34 7.78 -2.99
CA PHE A 91 -15.33 8.82 -2.72
C PHE A 91 -16.07 9.19 -4.01
N ASN A 92 -15.34 9.38 -5.12
CA ASN A 92 -15.94 9.65 -6.42
C ASN A 92 -16.85 8.50 -6.90
N PHE A 93 -16.46 7.24 -6.64
CA PHE A 93 -17.31 6.07 -6.90
C PHE A 93 -18.64 6.14 -6.14
N PHE A 94 -18.63 6.45 -4.85
CA PHE A 94 -19.89 6.53 -4.09
C PHE A 94 -20.76 7.73 -4.46
N GLU A 95 -20.17 8.85 -4.86
CA GLU A 95 -20.92 10.04 -5.30
C GLU A 95 -21.50 9.89 -6.71
N HIS A 96 -20.78 9.19 -7.58
CA HIS A 96 -21.13 9.05 -8.99
C HIS A 96 -20.95 7.61 -9.50
N PRO A 97 -21.68 6.62 -8.95
CA PRO A 97 -21.40 5.20 -9.19
C PRO A 97 -21.72 4.71 -10.62
N GLY A 98 -22.38 5.53 -11.44
CA GLY A 98 -22.74 5.18 -12.82
C GLY A 98 -23.49 3.85 -12.90
N ASP A 99 -22.99 2.93 -13.71
CA ASP A 99 -23.57 1.60 -13.92
C ASP A 99 -23.42 0.66 -12.71
N LEU A 100 -22.59 1.02 -11.71
CA LEU A 100 -22.35 0.23 -10.49
C LEU A 100 -23.16 0.75 -9.29
N LYS A 101 -24.26 1.46 -9.57
CA LYS A 101 -25.13 2.06 -8.56
C LYS A 101 -25.69 1.03 -7.57
N ASP A 102 -26.12 -0.13 -8.05
CA ASP A 102 -26.70 -1.17 -7.20
C ASP A 102 -25.68 -1.71 -6.19
N GLU A 103 -24.43 -1.93 -6.62
CA GLU A 103 -23.35 -2.36 -5.71
C GLU A 103 -22.97 -1.25 -4.72
N ALA A 104 -22.91 0.01 -5.15
CA ALA A 104 -22.65 1.14 -4.28
C ALA A 104 -23.73 1.27 -3.19
N GLU A 105 -25.01 1.24 -3.58
CA GLU A 105 -26.14 1.30 -2.65
C GLU A 105 -26.17 0.10 -1.71
N LEU A 106 -25.87 -1.10 -2.21
CA LEU A 106 -25.79 -2.30 -1.38
C LEU A 106 -24.70 -2.18 -0.30
N ILE A 107 -23.52 -1.66 -0.66
CA ILE A 107 -22.44 -1.42 0.30
C ILE A 107 -22.91 -0.43 1.37
N LEU A 108 -23.46 0.72 0.99
CA LEU A 108 -23.89 1.78 1.93
C LEU A 108 -25.13 1.40 2.75
N LYS A 109 -25.96 0.48 2.26
CA LYS A 109 -27.12 -0.05 3.00
C LYS A 109 -26.71 -1.04 4.09
N ASN A 110 -25.68 -1.86 3.84
CA ASN A 110 -25.25 -2.92 4.75
C ASN A 110 -24.07 -2.51 5.64
N CYS A 111 -23.27 -1.53 5.19
CA CYS A 111 -22.15 -0.98 5.93
C CYS A 111 -22.37 0.49 6.32
N THR A 112 -21.80 0.90 7.44
CA THR A 112 -21.47 2.30 7.72
C THR A 112 -19.95 2.44 7.65
N LEU A 113 -19.47 3.28 6.73
CA LEU A 113 -18.07 3.47 6.42
C LEU A 113 -17.53 4.72 7.11
N TYR A 114 -16.31 4.64 7.63
CA TYR A 114 -15.62 5.70 8.36
C TYR A 114 -14.20 5.85 7.80
N PHE A 115 -13.94 6.93 7.06
CA PHE A 115 -12.66 7.16 6.41
C PHE A 115 -11.88 8.28 7.09
N ILE A 116 -10.62 8.03 7.45
CA ILE A 116 -9.63 9.05 7.83
C ILE A 116 -8.57 9.09 6.71
N PRO A 117 -8.70 9.98 5.70
CA PRO A 117 -7.88 9.90 4.49
C PRO A 117 -6.42 10.27 4.71
N MET A 118 -6.10 11.08 5.71
CA MET A 118 -4.72 11.47 6.00
C MET A 118 -4.59 11.68 7.50
N LEU A 119 -4.02 10.70 8.19
CA LEU A 119 -3.84 10.78 9.65
C LEU A 119 -2.63 11.64 10.04
N ASN A 120 -1.55 11.60 9.24
CA ASN A 120 -0.31 12.32 9.50
C ASN A 120 -0.03 13.42 8.46
N PRO A 121 -0.79 14.53 8.47
CA PRO A 121 -0.58 15.62 7.52
C PRO A 121 0.77 16.33 7.71
N ASP A 122 1.38 16.22 8.89
CA ASP A 122 2.68 16.81 9.22
C ASP A 122 3.84 16.05 8.58
N GLY A 123 3.79 14.72 8.63
CA GLY A 123 4.70 13.85 7.90
C GLY A 123 4.49 13.99 6.39
N ALA A 124 3.23 14.04 5.93
CA ALA A 124 2.90 14.21 4.51
C ALA A 124 3.45 15.51 3.93
N LYS A 125 3.43 16.61 4.71
CA LYS A 125 4.02 17.89 4.30
C LYS A 125 5.51 17.78 3.96
N ARG A 126 6.23 16.89 4.66
CA ARG A 126 7.68 16.65 4.55
C ARG A 126 8.03 15.41 3.74
N PHE A 127 7.03 14.65 3.29
CA PHE A 127 7.20 13.34 2.67
C PHE A 127 8.11 12.43 3.50
N GLN A 128 7.76 12.26 4.78
CA GLN A 128 8.50 11.42 5.72
C GLN A 128 7.57 10.52 6.51
N ARG A 129 8.10 9.38 6.95
CA ARG A 129 7.38 8.40 7.77
C ARG A 129 6.83 8.95 9.07
N ARG A 130 7.62 9.70 9.83
CA ARG A 130 7.28 10.14 11.20
C ARG A 130 6.45 11.43 11.20
N ASN A 131 5.69 11.68 12.27
CA ASN A 131 5.00 12.97 12.45
C ASN A 131 5.99 14.10 12.77
N ALA A 132 5.50 15.32 13.02
CA ALA A 132 6.37 16.47 13.36
C ALA A 132 7.11 16.35 14.70
N GLN A 133 6.76 15.38 15.55
CA GLN A 133 7.47 15.08 16.81
C GLN A 133 8.53 13.98 16.63
N ASP A 134 8.81 13.57 15.40
CA ASP A 134 9.63 12.39 15.06
C ASP A 134 9.09 11.08 15.67
N ILE A 135 7.80 11.01 15.97
CA ILE A 135 7.14 9.78 16.43
C ILE A 135 6.67 8.99 15.21
N ASP A 136 7.02 7.70 15.16
CA ASP A 136 6.34 6.76 14.27
C ASP A 136 4.99 6.47 14.92
N ILE A 137 3.91 7.02 14.35
CA ILE A 137 2.56 6.87 14.90
C ILE A 137 2.19 5.38 14.99
N ASN A 138 2.66 4.54 14.07
CA ASN A 138 2.45 3.09 14.11
C ASN A 138 3.36 2.36 15.11
N ARG A 139 4.02 3.08 16.02
CA ARG A 139 4.70 2.56 17.21
C ARG A 139 4.21 3.24 18.50
N ASP A 140 3.13 4.00 18.42
CA ASP A 140 2.60 4.82 19.52
C ASP A 140 1.22 4.34 20.02
N ALA A 141 0.82 3.10 19.70
CA ALA A 141 -0.53 2.60 20.01
C ALA A 141 -0.78 2.32 21.52
N LEU A 142 0.28 2.24 22.33
CA LEU A 142 0.18 2.00 23.78
C LEU A 142 0.21 3.28 24.61
N ARG A 143 1.15 4.19 24.30
CA ARG A 143 1.30 5.44 25.05
C ARG A 143 0.40 6.52 24.51
N LEU A 144 0.14 6.51 23.20
CA LEU A 144 -0.65 7.51 22.52
C LEU A 144 -0.10 8.90 22.83
N GLU A 145 1.19 9.16 22.64
CA GLU A 145 1.80 10.46 22.95
C GLU A 145 1.43 11.52 21.91
N SER A 146 1.44 11.12 20.63
CA SER A 146 1.13 11.99 19.51
C SER A 146 -0.37 12.31 19.44
N PRO A 147 -0.76 13.54 19.05
CA PRO A 147 -2.18 13.90 18.89
C PRO A 147 -2.86 13.02 17.83
N GLU A 148 -2.14 12.63 16.78
CA GLU A 148 -2.64 11.73 15.74
C GLU A 148 -2.94 10.33 16.29
N ALA A 149 -2.07 9.75 17.13
CA ALA A 149 -2.30 8.46 17.77
C ALA A 149 -3.52 8.50 18.72
N LYS A 150 -3.60 9.53 19.58
CA LYS A 150 -4.75 9.74 20.48
C LYS A 150 -6.05 9.83 19.68
N LEU A 151 -6.03 10.57 18.58
CA LEU A 151 -7.18 10.76 17.72
C LEU A 151 -7.65 9.45 17.08
N LEU A 152 -6.74 8.68 16.47
CA LEU A 152 -7.08 7.40 15.85
C LEU A 152 -7.67 6.43 16.87
N MET A 153 -7.05 6.27 18.05
CA MET A 153 -7.56 5.36 19.07
C MET A 153 -8.92 5.81 19.61
N LYS A 154 -9.10 7.12 19.86
CA LYS A 154 -10.40 7.69 20.28
C LYS A 154 -11.50 7.36 19.28
N TYR A 155 -11.26 7.60 17.99
CA TYR A 155 -12.28 7.36 16.96
C TYR A 155 -12.52 5.88 16.71
N ARG A 156 -11.49 5.03 16.82
CA ARG A 156 -11.68 3.58 16.84
C ARG A 156 -12.61 3.15 17.98
N ASP A 157 -12.42 3.68 19.18
CA ASP A 157 -13.25 3.31 20.34
C ASP A 157 -14.68 3.88 20.24
N VAL A 158 -14.86 5.10 19.69
CA VAL A 158 -16.19 5.67 19.40
C VAL A 158 -16.94 4.88 18.33
N VAL A 159 -16.26 4.52 17.24
CA VAL A 159 -16.87 3.79 16.13
C VAL A 159 -17.14 2.34 16.55
N ASN A 160 -16.18 1.72 17.24
CA ASN A 160 -16.10 0.29 17.55
C ASN A 160 -16.34 -0.57 16.29
N PRO A 161 -15.41 -0.52 15.31
CA PRO A 161 -15.63 -1.12 13.99
C PRO A 161 -15.54 -2.64 14.01
N ASP A 162 -16.37 -3.30 13.19
CA ASP A 162 -16.31 -4.73 12.90
C ASP A 162 -15.08 -5.07 12.03
N PHE A 163 -14.76 -4.18 11.09
CA PHE A 163 -13.61 -4.28 10.18
C PHE A 163 -12.77 -3.00 10.18
N GLY A 164 -11.45 -3.16 10.12
CA GLY A 164 -10.49 -2.07 10.04
C GLY A 164 -9.55 -2.23 8.85
N PHE A 165 -9.33 -1.19 8.06
CA PHE A 165 -8.33 -1.16 7.01
C PHE A 165 -7.19 -0.22 7.38
N ASN A 166 -6.02 -0.81 7.62
CA ASN A 166 -4.77 -0.10 7.84
C ASN A 166 -4.03 0.03 6.52
N LEU A 167 -4.00 1.23 5.96
CA LEU A 167 -3.55 1.46 4.58
C LEU A 167 -2.15 2.09 4.56
N HIS A 168 -1.20 1.37 3.98
CA HIS A 168 0.22 1.67 3.97
C HIS A 168 0.85 1.51 2.58
N ASP A 169 2.09 1.96 2.46
CA ASP A 169 2.97 1.66 1.34
C ASP A 169 4.23 0.92 1.85
N GLN A 170 4.77 0.05 0.99
CA GLN A 170 6.05 -0.62 1.19
C GLN A 170 7.05 -0.23 0.10
N ASP A 171 8.33 -0.55 0.34
CA ASP A 171 9.37 -0.38 -0.68
C ASP A 171 9.01 -1.15 -1.95
N VAL A 172 9.37 -0.60 -3.12
CA VAL A 172 9.11 -1.26 -4.41
C VAL A 172 9.94 -2.53 -4.61
N TRP A 173 10.96 -2.77 -3.79
CA TRP A 173 11.89 -3.91 -3.94
C TRP A 173 11.45 -5.21 -3.24
N TYR A 174 10.23 -5.24 -2.73
CA TYR A 174 9.64 -6.47 -2.19
C TYR A 174 9.13 -7.36 -3.31
N SER A 175 9.44 -8.66 -3.26
CA SER A 175 8.84 -9.67 -4.14
C SER A 175 7.78 -10.51 -3.42
N ALA A 176 6.81 -11.03 -4.18
CA ALA A 176 5.85 -12.00 -3.68
C ALA A 176 6.51 -13.39 -3.64
N GLY A 177 6.94 -13.82 -2.45
CA GLY A 177 7.81 -14.98 -2.29
C GLY A 177 9.22 -14.74 -2.87
N ASN A 178 9.99 -15.82 -3.02
CA ASN A 178 11.28 -15.78 -3.70
C ASN A 178 11.07 -15.88 -5.23
N THR A 179 10.48 -14.86 -5.83
CA THR A 179 10.16 -14.82 -7.27
C THR A 179 10.56 -13.48 -7.88
N LYS A 180 10.56 -13.41 -9.21
CA LYS A 180 10.73 -12.15 -9.95
C LYS A 180 9.51 -11.23 -9.89
N HIS A 181 8.39 -11.68 -9.33
CA HIS A 181 7.16 -10.92 -9.29
C HIS A 181 7.20 -9.95 -8.10
N PRO A 182 7.00 -8.64 -8.32
CA PRO A 182 6.91 -7.70 -7.23
C PRO A 182 5.71 -8.02 -6.34
N ALA A 183 5.84 -7.76 -5.05
CA ALA A 183 4.71 -7.75 -4.14
C ALA A 183 3.95 -6.43 -4.35
N THR A 184 3.23 -6.30 -5.46
CA THR A 184 2.50 -5.07 -5.82
C THR A 184 1.46 -4.71 -4.76
N LEU A 185 0.79 -5.69 -4.20
CA LEU A 185 0.04 -5.55 -2.95
C LEU A 185 0.50 -6.61 -1.97
N SER A 186 0.63 -6.26 -0.69
CA SER A 186 0.77 -7.24 0.37
C SER A 186 -0.31 -7.06 1.42
N PHE A 187 -0.74 -8.17 2.00
CA PHE A 187 -1.76 -8.18 3.03
C PHE A 187 -1.22 -8.67 4.37
N LEU A 188 -1.81 -8.20 5.45
CA LEU A 188 -1.58 -8.76 6.77
C LEU A 188 -2.88 -8.73 7.58
N THR A 189 -3.16 -9.84 8.26
CA THR A 189 -4.02 -9.84 9.44
C THR A 189 -3.14 -9.74 10.68
N PRO A 190 -3.12 -8.59 11.39
CA PRO A 190 -2.23 -8.39 12.52
C PRO A 190 -2.37 -9.50 13.57
N ALA A 191 -1.27 -9.87 14.21
CA ALA A 191 -1.35 -10.66 15.43
C ALA A 191 -1.83 -9.79 16.59
N PHE A 192 -2.38 -10.39 17.63
CA PHE A 192 -2.78 -9.68 18.86
C PHE A 192 -2.08 -10.22 20.12
N ASP A 193 -1.29 -11.27 19.96
CA ASP A 193 -0.46 -11.94 20.96
C ASP A 193 0.76 -12.60 20.30
N ASN A 194 1.76 -13.01 21.08
CA ASN A 194 3.00 -13.60 20.56
C ASN A 194 2.77 -14.99 19.93
N GLU A 195 1.76 -15.69 20.43
CA GLU A 195 1.33 -17.02 20.01
C GLU A 195 0.66 -17.01 18.63
N LYS A 196 0.31 -15.81 18.12
CA LYS A 196 -0.41 -15.62 16.87
C LYS A 196 -1.73 -16.39 16.89
N THR A 197 -2.46 -16.31 17.99
CA THR A 197 -3.75 -16.98 18.16
C THR A 197 -4.72 -16.53 17.06
N ILE A 198 -5.56 -17.45 16.59
CA ILE A 198 -6.63 -17.16 15.63
C ILE A 198 -7.96 -17.16 16.38
N ASN A 199 -8.42 -15.98 16.77
CA ASN A 199 -9.78 -15.77 17.25
C ASN A 199 -10.73 -15.46 16.08
N GLU A 200 -12.02 -15.25 16.38
CA GLU A 200 -13.03 -14.98 15.35
C GLU A 200 -12.75 -13.72 14.53
N SER A 201 -12.24 -12.64 15.14
CA SER A 201 -11.93 -11.41 14.39
C SER A 201 -10.75 -11.62 13.43
N ARG A 202 -9.71 -12.34 13.86
CA ARG A 202 -8.54 -12.63 13.03
C ARG A 202 -8.86 -13.62 11.92
N LYS A 203 -9.73 -14.60 12.21
CA LYS A 203 -10.28 -15.52 11.21
C LYS A 203 -11.04 -14.77 10.12
N LYS A 204 -11.93 -13.83 10.47
CA LYS A 204 -12.68 -13.02 9.50
C LYS A 204 -11.76 -12.21 8.58
N SER A 205 -10.72 -11.57 9.12
CA SER A 205 -9.76 -10.84 8.29
C SER A 205 -8.93 -11.76 7.41
N MET A 206 -8.50 -12.94 7.88
CA MET A 206 -7.86 -13.96 7.03
C MET A 206 -8.75 -14.39 5.86
N GLN A 207 -10.02 -14.71 6.16
CA GLN A 207 -11.00 -15.10 5.15
C GLN A 207 -11.24 -14.00 4.12
N LEU A 208 -11.35 -12.74 4.56
CA LEU A 208 -11.51 -11.60 3.67
C LEU A 208 -10.28 -11.40 2.78
N ILE A 209 -9.07 -11.49 3.32
CA ILE A 209 -7.83 -11.39 2.53
C ILE A 209 -7.74 -12.53 1.51
N ALA A 210 -8.10 -13.75 1.88
CA ALA A 210 -8.12 -14.88 0.94
C ALA A 210 -9.10 -14.64 -0.21
N GLU A 211 -10.29 -14.09 0.07
CA GLU A 211 -11.27 -13.72 -0.94
C GLU A 211 -10.78 -12.56 -1.84
N MET A 212 -10.10 -11.57 -1.26
CA MET A 212 -9.48 -10.48 -2.02
C MET A 212 -8.37 -10.99 -2.95
N ASN A 213 -7.49 -11.86 -2.45
CA ASN A 213 -6.41 -12.46 -3.22
C ASN A 213 -6.95 -13.16 -4.46
N ASP A 214 -7.92 -14.06 -4.32
CA ASP A 214 -8.51 -14.81 -5.44
C ASP A 214 -9.02 -13.91 -6.59
N VAL A 215 -9.57 -12.75 -6.24
CA VAL A 215 -10.06 -11.79 -7.22
C VAL A 215 -8.92 -10.99 -7.84
N LEU A 216 -7.98 -10.51 -7.02
CA LEU A 216 -6.86 -9.69 -7.47
C LEU A 216 -5.86 -10.45 -8.33
N GLN A 217 -5.77 -11.78 -8.20
CA GLN A 217 -4.97 -12.63 -9.10
C GLN A 217 -5.38 -12.50 -10.58
N ASN A 218 -6.60 -12.03 -10.89
CA ASN A 218 -7.02 -11.79 -12.28
C ASN A 218 -6.38 -10.51 -12.89
N PHE A 219 -5.87 -9.60 -12.05
CA PHE A 219 -5.28 -8.33 -12.48
C PHE A 219 -3.76 -8.31 -12.29
N ILE A 220 -3.29 -8.89 -11.18
CA ILE A 220 -1.87 -8.92 -10.79
C ILE A 220 -1.45 -10.34 -10.39
N PRO A 221 -1.46 -11.30 -11.34
CA PRO A 221 -1.15 -12.69 -11.05
C PRO A 221 0.25 -12.82 -10.42
N ASN A 222 0.34 -13.60 -9.36
CA ASN A 222 1.56 -13.88 -8.57
C ASN A 222 2.24 -12.64 -7.95
N GLN A 223 1.57 -11.49 -7.90
CA GLN A 223 2.12 -10.22 -7.38
C GLN A 223 1.47 -9.81 -6.04
N ILE A 224 0.90 -10.79 -5.32
CA ILE A 224 0.28 -10.59 -4.01
C ILE A 224 1.11 -11.34 -2.96
N GLY A 225 1.55 -10.60 -1.94
CA GLY A 225 2.29 -11.16 -0.80
C GLY A 225 1.52 -11.07 0.53
N ARG A 226 2.11 -11.65 1.57
CA ARG A 226 1.77 -11.38 2.98
C ARG A 226 2.95 -10.80 3.72
N TYR A 227 2.70 -9.85 4.61
CA TYR A 227 3.72 -9.39 5.56
C TYR A 227 3.91 -10.40 6.70
N SER A 228 5.06 -10.31 7.37
CA SER A 228 5.25 -11.01 8.63
C SER A 228 4.15 -10.62 9.62
N ASP A 229 3.57 -11.60 10.29
CA ASP A 229 2.57 -11.44 11.34
C ASP A 229 3.19 -11.48 12.74
N ASP A 230 4.47 -11.11 12.85
CA ASP A 230 5.13 -10.97 14.15
C ASP A 230 4.42 -9.92 14.99
N PHE A 231 4.09 -10.31 16.23
CA PHE A 231 3.36 -9.45 17.14
C PHE A 231 4.20 -8.23 17.53
N MET A 232 3.63 -7.06 17.30
CA MET A 232 4.21 -5.77 17.58
C MET A 232 3.26 -5.00 18.51
N PRO A 233 3.45 -5.11 19.85
CA PRO A 233 2.51 -4.57 20.82
C PRO A 233 2.34 -3.05 20.75
N THR A 234 3.24 -2.34 20.09
CA THR A 234 3.19 -0.88 19.89
C THR A 234 2.50 -0.45 18.60
N ALA A 235 2.13 -1.39 17.72
CA ALA A 235 1.50 -1.11 16.43
C ALA A 235 -0.02 -0.90 16.56
N PHE A 236 -0.58 -0.04 15.71
CA PHE A 236 -2.01 0.21 15.71
C PHE A 236 -2.80 -0.99 15.18
N GLY A 237 -2.30 -1.66 14.14
CA GLY A 237 -2.94 -2.86 13.60
C GLY A 237 -3.20 -3.93 14.67
N ASP A 238 -2.15 -4.29 15.41
CA ASP A 238 -2.18 -5.28 16.48
C ASP A 238 -3.12 -4.88 17.63
N ASN A 239 -3.07 -3.62 18.08
CA ASN A 239 -3.92 -3.15 19.17
C ASN A 239 -5.40 -3.04 18.76
N ILE A 240 -5.70 -2.63 17.52
CA ILE A 240 -7.06 -2.58 17.00
C ILE A 240 -7.61 -4.00 16.81
N GLN A 241 -6.78 -4.92 16.31
CA GLN A 241 -7.10 -6.36 16.24
C GLN A 241 -7.40 -6.94 17.62
N LYS A 242 -6.54 -6.64 18.61
CA LYS A 242 -6.68 -7.06 20.01
C LYS A 242 -7.97 -6.56 20.65
N LYS A 243 -8.42 -5.36 20.28
CA LYS A 243 -9.71 -4.78 20.71
C LYS A 243 -10.93 -5.36 19.98
N GLY A 244 -10.76 -6.39 19.15
CA GLY A 244 -11.84 -7.18 18.54
C GLY A 244 -12.23 -6.79 17.11
N THR A 245 -11.56 -5.81 16.51
CA THR A 245 -11.81 -5.41 15.12
C THR A 245 -11.10 -6.38 14.17
N SER A 246 -11.79 -6.83 13.11
CA SER A 246 -11.17 -7.66 12.06
C SER A 246 -10.30 -6.77 11.18
N THR A 247 -9.00 -6.71 11.46
CA THR A 247 -8.09 -5.73 10.86
C THR A 247 -7.37 -6.32 9.65
N ILE A 248 -7.38 -5.57 8.55
CA ILE A 248 -6.71 -5.87 7.30
C ILE A 248 -5.72 -4.75 7.06
N LEU A 249 -4.45 -5.11 6.98
CA LEU A 249 -3.41 -4.21 6.58
C LEU A 249 -3.14 -4.43 5.07
N ILE A 250 -3.11 -3.34 4.30
CA ILE A 250 -2.79 -3.34 2.87
C ILE A 250 -1.52 -2.52 2.67
N GLU A 251 -0.52 -3.12 2.05
CA GLU A 251 0.77 -2.50 1.72
C GLU A 251 0.88 -2.35 0.21
N SER A 252 0.95 -1.10 -0.24
CA SER A 252 1.15 -0.75 -1.65
C SER A 252 2.63 -0.89 -1.98
N GLY A 253 2.99 -1.87 -2.81
CA GLY A 253 4.36 -2.07 -3.28
C GLY A 253 4.64 -1.39 -4.61
N GLY A 254 5.55 -1.97 -5.38
CA GLY A 254 5.90 -1.51 -6.72
C GLY A 254 5.23 -2.29 -7.83
N PHE A 255 5.18 -1.66 -9.01
CA PHE A 255 4.73 -2.23 -10.26
C PHE A 255 5.65 -1.69 -11.38
N ALA A 256 5.93 -2.48 -12.40
CA ALA A 256 6.81 -2.05 -13.49
C ALA A 256 6.23 -0.81 -14.20
N ASP A 257 7.09 0.16 -14.54
CA ASP A 257 6.70 1.41 -15.21
C ASP A 257 5.64 2.25 -14.47
N ASP A 258 5.54 2.15 -13.14
CA ASP A 258 4.55 2.88 -12.32
C ASP A 258 5.19 3.85 -11.31
N GLN A 259 6.12 4.69 -11.77
CA GLN A 259 6.84 5.63 -10.90
C GLN A 259 5.90 6.53 -10.09
N GLU A 260 4.83 7.03 -10.73
CA GLU A 260 3.81 7.88 -10.09
C GLU A 260 2.75 7.07 -9.31
N ARG A 261 2.91 5.76 -9.19
CA ARG A 261 2.08 4.83 -8.40
C ARG A 261 0.60 4.81 -8.79
N GLN A 262 0.28 5.12 -10.05
CA GLN A 262 -1.08 5.25 -10.53
C GLN A 262 -1.72 3.88 -10.82
N ILE A 263 -0.94 2.87 -11.20
CA ILE A 263 -1.42 1.48 -11.32
C ILE A 263 -1.65 0.89 -9.93
N VAL A 264 -0.74 1.08 -8.98
CA VAL A 264 -0.92 0.59 -7.60
C VAL A 264 -2.07 1.30 -6.89
N ARG A 265 -2.29 2.59 -7.15
CA ARG A 265 -3.50 3.33 -6.71
C ARG A 265 -4.78 2.68 -7.24
N LYS A 266 -4.84 2.39 -8.55
CA LYS A 266 -5.97 1.68 -9.16
C LYS A 266 -6.23 0.32 -8.53
N LEU A 267 -5.18 -0.43 -8.21
CA LEU A 267 -5.30 -1.72 -7.56
C LEU A 267 -5.82 -1.60 -6.11
N ASN A 268 -5.41 -0.57 -5.38
CA ASN A 268 -6.00 -0.24 -4.08
C ASN A 268 -7.49 0.09 -4.19
N PHE A 269 -7.89 0.91 -5.17
CA PHE A 269 -9.30 1.21 -5.45
C PHE A 269 -10.12 -0.07 -5.66
N VAL A 270 -9.66 -0.98 -6.51
CA VAL A 270 -10.33 -2.26 -6.77
C VAL A 270 -10.34 -3.15 -5.52
N ALA A 271 -9.21 -3.28 -4.84
CA ALA A 271 -9.06 -4.13 -3.66
C ALA A 271 -10.00 -3.70 -2.52
N ILE A 272 -10.03 -2.41 -2.20
CA ILE A 272 -10.82 -1.86 -1.09
C ILE A 272 -12.32 -1.94 -1.43
N LEU A 273 -12.76 -1.49 -2.62
CA LEU A 273 -14.18 -1.58 -2.99
C LEU A 273 -14.68 -3.01 -3.07
N TYR A 274 -13.87 -3.93 -3.60
CA TYR A 274 -14.22 -5.34 -3.60
C TYR A 274 -14.31 -5.90 -2.17
N ALA A 275 -13.40 -5.52 -1.28
CA ALA A 275 -13.46 -5.94 0.12
C ALA A 275 -14.73 -5.42 0.81
N LEU A 276 -15.11 -4.16 0.60
CA LEU A 276 -16.36 -3.58 1.11
C LEU A 276 -17.59 -4.30 0.57
N TYR A 277 -17.62 -4.61 -0.73
CA TYR A 277 -18.68 -5.41 -1.34
C TYR A 277 -18.73 -6.85 -0.78
N SER A 278 -17.56 -7.44 -0.51
CA SER A 278 -17.48 -8.77 0.09
C SER A 278 -18.02 -8.76 1.52
N ILE A 279 -17.66 -7.74 2.32
CA ILE A 279 -18.18 -7.52 3.67
C ILE A 279 -19.71 -7.32 3.63
N SER A 280 -20.22 -6.46 2.75
CA SER A 280 -21.65 -6.15 2.65
C SER A 280 -22.51 -7.35 2.30
N ASN A 281 -21.93 -8.35 1.62
CA ASN A 281 -22.60 -9.59 1.21
C ASN A 281 -22.20 -10.81 2.06
N ASN A 282 -21.29 -10.63 3.02
CA ASN A 282 -20.70 -11.72 3.78
C ASN A 282 -20.03 -12.81 2.89
N ASN A 283 -19.51 -12.41 1.73
CA ASN A 283 -19.01 -13.30 0.68
C ASN A 283 -17.73 -14.05 1.07
N PHE A 284 -16.96 -13.50 1.99
CA PHE A 284 -15.66 -14.01 2.43
C PHE A 284 -15.76 -15.26 3.32
N VAL A 285 -16.91 -15.51 3.97
CA VAL A 285 -17.05 -16.59 4.97
C VAL A 285 -16.87 -18.00 4.40
N ILE A 286 -16.92 -18.15 3.08
CA ILE A 286 -16.65 -19.41 2.38
C ILE A 286 -15.16 -19.75 2.32
N LYS A 287 -14.27 -18.81 2.65
CA LYS A 287 -12.83 -19.03 2.61
C LYS A 287 -12.36 -19.78 3.84
N GLU A 288 -11.34 -20.62 3.64
CA GLU A 288 -10.66 -21.30 4.72
C GLU A 288 -9.39 -20.55 5.11
N ILE A 289 -8.91 -20.75 6.34
CA ILE A 289 -7.63 -20.17 6.81
C ILE A 289 -6.48 -20.63 5.90
N THR A 290 -6.53 -21.87 5.41
CA THR A 290 -5.52 -22.43 4.51
C THR A 290 -5.46 -21.70 3.16
N ASP A 291 -6.53 -21.02 2.72
CA ASP A 291 -6.49 -20.19 1.52
C ASP A 291 -5.67 -18.92 1.74
N TYR A 292 -5.75 -18.31 2.93
CA TYR A 292 -4.87 -17.21 3.33
C TYR A 292 -3.41 -17.67 3.44
N GLU A 293 -3.17 -18.86 3.98
CA GLU A 293 -1.83 -19.42 4.16
C GLU A 293 -1.09 -19.72 2.85
N LYS A 294 -1.83 -19.95 1.75
CA LYS A 294 -1.26 -20.13 0.40
C LYS A 294 -0.63 -18.86 -0.17
N ILE A 295 -1.02 -17.69 0.32
CA ILE A 295 -0.41 -16.42 -0.14
C ILE A 295 1.04 -16.40 0.37
N PRO A 296 2.04 -16.20 -0.50
CA PRO A 296 3.43 -16.26 -0.07
C PRO A 296 3.78 -15.06 0.82
N PHE A 297 4.68 -15.25 1.79
CA PHE A 297 5.29 -14.10 2.47
C PHE A 297 6.09 -13.25 1.48
N ASN A 298 6.03 -11.94 1.63
CA ASN A 298 6.85 -11.03 0.85
C ASN A 298 8.34 -11.17 1.26
N LYS A 299 9.23 -10.86 0.31
CA LYS A 299 10.68 -10.93 0.53
C LYS A 299 11.29 -9.56 0.24
N LYS A 300 11.82 -8.94 1.29
CA LYS A 300 12.51 -7.66 1.20
C LYS A 300 13.79 -7.80 0.38
N ASN A 301 14.15 -6.75 -0.35
CA ASN A 301 15.42 -6.59 -1.08
C ASN A 301 15.68 -7.68 -2.15
N LYS A 302 14.65 -8.38 -2.60
CA LYS A 302 14.78 -9.38 -3.68
C LYS A 302 14.75 -8.77 -5.07
N LEU A 303 14.18 -7.57 -5.19
CA LEU A 303 14.14 -6.81 -6.42
C LEU A 303 15.13 -5.62 -6.42
N PHE A 304 15.49 -5.21 -7.61
CA PHE A 304 16.18 -3.97 -7.96
C PHE A 304 15.37 -3.25 -9.04
N ASP A 305 15.60 -1.94 -9.24
CA ASP A 305 15.05 -1.23 -10.40
C ASP A 305 15.69 -1.80 -11.67
N TYR A 306 17.04 -1.88 -11.67
CA TYR A 306 17.81 -2.48 -12.74
C TYR A 306 18.80 -3.51 -12.21
N ILE A 307 19.02 -4.58 -12.98
CA ILE A 307 20.24 -5.37 -12.88
C ILE A 307 20.93 -5.39 -14.24
N ILE A 308 22.20 -4.99 -14.25
CA ILE A 308 23.10 -5.21 -15.37
C ILE A 308 23.82 -6.53 -15.12
N ARG A 309 23.60 -7.52 -15.97
CA ARG A 309 24.16 -8.85 -15.88
C ARG A 309 25.51 -8.93 -16.59
N ASN A 310 26.39 -9.74 -16.04
CA ASN A 310 27.63 -10.17 -16.70
C ASN A 310 28.58 -9.02 -17.11
N ALA A 311 28.69 -7.97 -16.30
CA ALA A 311 29.61 -6.88 -16.59
C ALA A 311 31.07 -7.28 -16.34
N ALA A 312 31.99 -6.86 -17.22
CA ALA A 312 33.42 -6.86 -16.93
C ALA A 312 33.81 -5.52 -16.29
N ILE A 313 34.37 -5.57 -15.08
CA ILE A 313 34.73 -4.38 -14.30
C ILE A 313 36.25 -4.34 -14.14
N PRO A 314 36.93 -3.30 -14.67
CA PRO A 314 38.36 -3.12 -14.48
C PRO A 314 38.65 -2.51 -13.10
N ASN A 315 39.65 -3.06 -12.38
CA ASN A 315 40.16 -2.52 -11.12
C ASN A 315 41.64 -2.85 -10.96
N ASN A 316 42.50 -1.83 -10.83
CA ASN A 316 43.95 -1.96 -10.56
C ASN A 316 44.66 -3.06 -11.38
N ASN A 317 44.62 -2.94 -12.71
CA ASN A 317 45.20 -3.86 -13.70
C ASN A 317 44.57 -5.27 -13.77
N MET A 318 43.53 -5.55 -12.98
CA MET A 318 42.73 -6.78 -13.08
C MET A 318 41.34 -6.47 -13.65
N LYS A 319 40.69 -7.48 -14.23
CA LYS A 319 39.29 -7.43 -14.63
C LYS A 319 38.56 -8.57 -13.94
N TYR A 320 37.37 -8.29 -13.43
CA TYR A 320 36.49 -9.31 -12.85
C TYR A 320 35.09 -9.20 -13.45
N LYS A 321 34.33 -10.29 -13.37
CA LYS A 321 32.94 -10.36 -13.83
C LYS A 321 32.00 -10.20 -12.64
N ALA A 322 31.00 -9.34 -12.75
CA ALA A 322 29.98 -9.13 -11.72
C ALA A 322 28.65 -8.69 -12.35
N ASP A 323 27.57 -8.87 -11.60
CA ASP A 323 26.31 -8.17 -11.85
C ASP A 323 26.31 -6.85 -11.06
N ILE A 324 25.57 -5.86 -11.56
CA ILE A 324 25.41 -4.54 -10.91
C ILE A 324 23.93 -4.30 -10.66
N GLY A 325 23.56 -4.19 -9.39
CA GLY A 325 22.20 -3.92 -8.94
C GLY A 325 22.01 -2.44 -8.64
N ILE A 326 20.97 -1.84 -9.22
CA ILE A 326 20.69 -0.41 -9.16
C ILE A 326 19.32 -0.19 -8.52
N ARG A 327 19.25 0.77 -7.60
CA ARG A 327 18.00 1.15 -6.93
C ARG A 327 17.71 2.63 -7.06
N SER A 328 16.43 2.97 -7.21
CA SER A 328 15.96 4.34 -7.12
C SER A 328 15.89 4.82 -5.67
N ARG A 329 16.30 6.04 -5.38
CA ARG A 329 16.11 6.68 -4.07
C ARG A 329 15.45 8.03 -4.24
N SER A 330 14.47 8.29 -3.40
CA SER A 330 13.78 9.57 -3.36
C SER A 330 14.50 10.52 -2.40
N LEU A 331 15.15 11.55 -2.94
CA LEU A 331 15.84 12.60 -2.20
C LEU A 331 15.26 13.96 -2.61
N HIS A 332 14.69 14.71 -1.65
CA HIS A 332 14.25 16.11 -1.84
C HIS A 332 13.52 16.38 -3.18
N ASP A 333 12.46 15.62 -3.45
CA ASP A 333 11.64 15.71 -4.67
C ASP A 333 12.29 15.25 -5.99
N LYS A 334 13.46 14.61 -5.94
CA LYS A 334 14.08 13.92 -7.07
C LYS A 334 14.21 12.43 -6.82
N ASP A 335 14.10 11.65 -7.88
CA ASP A 335 14.58 10.27 -7.89
C ASP A 335 16.00 10.27 -8.44
N ILE A 336 16.91 9.69 -7.67
CA ILE A 336 18.23 9.32 -8.15
C ILE A 336 18.30 7.81 -8.25
N PHE A 337 19.17 7.30 -9.12
CA PHE A 337 19.47 5.89 -9.19
C PHE A 337 20.86 5.69 -8.64
N GLU A 338 21.02 4.81 -7.65
CA GLU A 338 22.29 4.50 -7.03
C GLU A 338 22.66 3.04 -7.29
N ILE A 339 23.96 2.79 -7.48
CA ILE A 339 24.48 1.42 -7.46
C ILE A 339 24.44 0.92 -6.02
N GLU A 340 23.55 -0.03 -5.76
CA GLU A 340 23.34 -0.59 -4.43
C GLU A 340 24.25 -1.80 -4.19
N GLU A 341 24.49 -2.63 -5.20
CA GLU A 341 25.25 -3.88 -5.07
C GLU A 341 26.08 -4.16 -6.33
N ILE A 342 27.28 -4.71 -6.15
CA ILE A 342 28.13 -5.24 -7.23
C ILE A 342 28.59 -6.63 -6.80
N GLY A 343 28.19 -7.68 -7.53
CA GLY A 343 28.55 -9.05 -7.14
C GLY A 343 27.73 -10.13 -7.85
N ASP A 344 27.53 -11.26 -7.16
CA ASP A 344 26.65 -12.34 -7.63
C ASP A 344 25.20 -12.02 -7.27
N LEU A 345 24.42 -11.57 -8.25
CA LEU A 345 22.99 -11.30 -8.12
C LEU A 345 22.12 -12.42 -8.70
N SER A 346 22.65 -13.64 -8.87
CA SER A 346 21.93 -14.76 -9.51
C SER A 346 20.65 -15.19 -8.77
N GLN A 347 20.52 -14.83 -7.49
CA GLN A 347 19.35 -15.10 -6.65
C GLN A 347 18.46 -13.86 -6.43
N ASN A 348 18.70 -12.80 -7.19
CA ASN A 348 17.96 -11.55 -7.19
C ASN A 348 17.38 -11.27 -8.58
N TYR A 349 16.36 -10.43 -8.59
CA TYR A 349 15.60 -10.09 -9.79
C TYR A 349 15.56 -8.57 -9.96
N ALA A 350 15.16 -8.08 -11.13
CA ALA A 350 14.91 -6.66 -11.36
C ALA A 350 13.59 -6.41 -12.07
N TYR A 351 13.11 -5.17 -11.99
CA TYR A 351 12.09 -4.68 -12.92
C TYR A 351 12.62 -4.69 -14.36
N PHE A 352 13.89 -4.31 -14.54
CA PHE A 352 14.57 -4.31 -15.84
C PHE A 352 15.93 -5.01 -15.75
N GLU A 353 16.13 -6.04 -16.56
CA GLU A 353 17.42 -6.73 -16.65
C GLU A 353 18.07 -6.48 -18.01
N ILE A 354 19.37 -6.17 -17.99
CA ILE A 354 20.17 -5.92 -19.18
C ILE A 354 21.39 -6.83 -19.10
N ASP A 355 21.55 -7.75 -20.05
CA ASP A 355 22.78 -8.55 -20.16
C ASP A 355 23.74 -7.90 -21.14
N ILE A 356 24.92 -7.50 -20.64
CA ILE A 356 25.95 -6.87 -21.47
C ILE A 356 27.03 -7.86 -21.95
N ASN A 357 26.83 -9.17 -21.74
CA ASN A 357 27.63 -10.25 -22.31
C ASN A 357 29.16 -10.10 -22.10
N GLY A 358 29.59 -9.61 -20.94
CA GLY A 358 31.01 -9.38 -20.65
C GLY A 358 31.57 -8.06 -21.15
N ALA A 359 30.74 -7.17 -21.69
CA ALA A 359 31.18 -5.81 -22.03
C ALA A 359 31.69 -5.07 -20.79
N GLU A 360 32.57 -4.11 -21.04
CA GLU A 360 33.28 -3.39 -19.99
C GLU A 360 32.50 -2.16 -19.52
N ILE A 361 32.43 -1.96 -18.20
CA ILE A 361 31.91 -0.72 -17.61
C ILE A 361 33.06 0.04 -16.97
N ILE A 362 33.30 1.25 -17.48
CA ILE A 362 34.39 2.10 -17.01
C ILE A 362 33.85 2.96 -15.86
N SER A 363 34.29 2.64 -14.64
CA SER A 363 33.91 3.25 -13.36
C SER A 363 32.54 2.82 -12.82
N VAL A 364 32.57 1.99 -11.76
CA VAL A 364 31.39 1.53 -11.02
C VAL A 364 31.73 1.60 -9.52
N ASN A 365 30.95 2.34 -8.73
CA ASN A 365 31.17 2.49 -7.29
C ASN A 365 29.84 2.45 -6.56
N ILE A 366 29.78 1.66 -5.48
CA ILE A 366 28.58 1.54 -4.62
C ILE A 366 28.28 2.88 -3.95
N GLY A 367 26.99 3.24 -3.87
CA GLY A 367 26.51 4.44 -3.20
C GLY A 367 26.70 5.75 -3.98
N ASN A 368 27.16 5.66 -5.24
CA ASN A 368 27.19 6.79 -6.16
C ASN A 368 26.02 6.72 -7.15
N ASP A 369 25.75 7.86 -7.80
CA ASP A 369 24.81 7.93 -8.91
C ASP A 369 25.18 6.89 -9.98
N ALA A 370 24.16 6.20 -10.49
CA ALA A 370 24.26 5.18 -11.54
C ALA A 370 24.45 5.82 -12.92
N GLU A 371 25.39 6.76 -13.02
CA GLU A 371 25.85 7.35 -14.28
C GLU A 371 27.18 6.71 -14.66
N PHE A 372 27.16 5.77 -15.60
CA PHE A 372 28.38 5.12 -16.10
C PHE A 372 28.29 4.83 -17.59
N LEU A 373 29.43 4.87 -18.26
CA LEU A 373 29.56 4.59 -19.69
C LEU A 373 29.77 3.09 -19.90
N ILE A 374 28.88 2.45 -20.67
CA ILE A 374 29.07 1.09 -21.16
C ILE A 374 29.91 1.17 -22.42
N GLN A 375 31.14 0.64 -22.39
CA GLN A 375 31.96 0.52 -23.59
C GLN A 375 31.65 -0.82 -24.24
N THR A 376 30.81 -0.80 -25.27
CA THR A 376 30.58 -1.96 -26.13
C THR A 376 31.76 -2.13 -27.08
N TYR A 377 32.56 -3.16 -26.87
CA TYR A 377 33.43 -3.66 -27.93
C TYR A 377 32.58 -4.49 -28.88
N PHE A 378 32.14 -3.90 -29.99
CA PHE A 378 31.68 -4.71 -31.13
C PHE A 378 32.90 -5.50 -31.62
N VAL A 379 32.98 -6.77 -31.22
CA VAL A 379 33.90 -7.70 -31.86
C VAL A 379 33.28 -8.01 -33.22
N SER A 380 33.81 -7.41 -34.27
CA SER A 380 33.51 -7.71 -35.68
C SER A 380 33.86 -9.14 -36.03
#